data_AF-A0A7T8JV72-F1
#
_entry.id   AF-A0A7T8JV72-F1
#
_cell.length_a   1.000
_cell.length_b   1.000
_cell.length_c   1.000
_cell.angle_alpha   90.00
_cell.angle_beta   90.00
_cell.angle_gamma   90.00
#
_symmetry.space_group_name_H-M   'P 1'
#
loop_
_entity.id
_entity.type
_entity.pdbx_description
1 polymer ?
#
loop_
_entity_poly.entity_id
_entity_poly.type
_entity_poly.pdbx_seq_one_letter_code
_entity_poly.pdbx_strand_id
1 'polypeptide(L)'
;QSSSPESLKSSSPPASVVLSNSSSSNSSSQKDTTHTKLFVGGLPYHTTDKSLREHFEVFGEIEEAVVITDRTTGKSRDMDS
;
A
#
# COMPACT_ATOMS: atom_id res chain seq x y z
N GLN A 1 -31.80 19.05 17.47
CA GLN A 1 -31.64 17.61 17.21
C GLN A 1 -30.14 17.34 17.11
N SER A 2 -29.62 16.60 18.08
CA SER A 2 -28.22 16.20 18.18
C SER A 2 -28.03 14.95 17.34
N SER A 3 -27.15 15.00 16.34
CA SER A 3 -26.43 13.84 15.78
C SER A 3 -25.46 14.33 14.69
N SER A 4 -24.35 14.91 15.11
CA SER A 4 -23.07 14.69 14.45
C SER A 4 -22.16 14.20 15.57
N PRO A 5 -21.50 13.04 15.45
CA PRO A 5 -20.47 12.88 14.44
C PRO A 5 -20.33 11.41 13.97
N GLU A 6 -20.89 11.04 12.83
CA GLU A 6 -20.33 9.87 12.13
C GLU A 6 -19.04 10.32 11.46
N SER A 7 -17.95 10.27 12.23
CA SER A 7 -16.58 10.15 11.73
C SER A 7 -16.50 8.84 10.94
N LEU A 8 -17.07 8.82 9.74
CA LEU A 8 -17.01 7.72 8.81
C LEU A 8 -15.53 7.53 8.48
N LYS A 9 -14.92 6.54 9.14
CA LYS A 9 -13.59 5.98 8.94
C LYS A 9 -12.78 6.72 7.89
N SER A 10 -11.72 7.39 8.32
CA SER A 10 -10.50 7.57 7.52
C SER A 10 -9.97 6.16 7.18
N SER A 11 -10.65 5.45 6.27
CA SER A 11 -10.26 4.13 5.80
C SER A 11 -9.29 4.33 4.64
N SER A 12 -8.22 5.08 4.89
CA SER A 12 -7.11 5.22 3.97
C SER A 12 -6.73 3.85 3.38
N PRO A 13 -6.59 3.72 2.06
CA PRO A 13 -6.22 2.45 1.46
C PRO A 13 -4.86 2.02 2.02
N PRO A 14 -4.71 0.76 2.48
CA PRO A 14 -3.40 0.22 2.76
C PRO A 14 -2.61 0.13 1.46
N ALA A 15 -1.30 0.36 1.51
CA ALA A 15 -0.41 0.18 0.38
C ALA A 15 0.81 -0.63 0.79
N SER A 16 1.43 -1.30 -0.19
CA SER A 16 2.64 -2.08 -0.02
C SER A 16 3.68 -1.64 -1.04
N VAL A 17 4.94 -1.48 -0.62
CA VAL A 17 6.06 -1.12 -1.49
C VAL A 17 7.20 -2.10 -1.27
N VAL A 18 7.85 -2.57 -2.32
CA VAL A 18 9.00 -3.48 -2.29
C VAL A 18 10.19 -2.74 -2.89
N LEU A 19 11.23 -2.56 -2.08
CA LEU A 19 12.49 -1.94 -2.47
C LEU A 19 13.55 -3.00 -2.73
N SER A 20 14.29 -2.85 -3.83
CA SER A 20 15.43 -3.69 -4.17
C SER A 20 16.70 -3.04 -3.66
N ASN A 21 17.36 -3.68 -2.70
CA ASN A 21 18.64 -3.18 -2.19
C ASN A 21 19.77 -4.02 -2.77
N SER A 22 20.45 -3.52 -3.81
CA SER A 22 21.61 -4.19 -4.39
C SER A 22 22.82 -4.05 -3.48
N SER A 23 22.83 -4.79 -2.36
CA SER A 23 24.03 -4.99 -1.55
C SER A 23 24.81 -6.16 -2.11
N SER A 24 25.61 -5.89 -3.14
CA SER A 24 26.66 -6.79 -3.57
C SER A 24 27.69 -6.90 -2.45
N SER A 25 27.64 -7.99 -1.69
CA SER A 25 28.72 -8.38 -0.79
C SER A 25 28.87 -9.88 -0.89
N ASN A 26 29.91 -10.27 -1.62
CA ASN A 26 30.49 -11.60 -1.70
C ASN A 26 30.50 -12.27 -0.31
N SER A 27 29.53 -13.15 -0.05
CA SER A 27 29.74 -14.28 0.87
C SER A 27 28.69 -15.34 0.58
N SER A 28 29.19 -16.48 0.14
CA SER A 28 28.52 -17.78 0.06
C SER A 28 27.49 -18.00 1.17
N SER A 29 26.31 -18.46 0.76
CA SER A 29 25.21 -19.06 1.55
C SER A 29 23.95 -18.21 1.59
N GLN A 30 23.00 -18.58 0.73
CA GLN A 30 21.55 -18.43 0.88
C GLN A 30 21.06 -17.13 1.54
N LYS A 31 20.71 -16.14 0.73
CA LYS A 31 19.76 -15.10 1.15
C LYS A 31 18.80 -14.80 0.02
N ASP A 32 17.81 -15.66 -0.14
CA ASP A 32 16.58 -15.37 -0.87
C ASP A 32 15.76 -14.31 -0.08
N THR A 33 16.26 -13.09 0.11
CA THR A 33 15.52 -11.99 0.79
C THR A 33 16.05 -10.58 0.44
N THR A 34 16.58 -10.34 -0.77
CA THR A 34 17.14 -9.02 -1.16
C THR A 34 16.11 -7.88 -1.23
N HIS A 35 14.83 -8.17 -0.99
CA HIS A 35 13.73 -7.25 -1.14
C HIS A 35 13.20 -6.78 0.23
N THR A 36 13.14 -5.47 0.42
CA THR A 36 12.56 -4.84 1.62
C THR A 36 11.11 -4.47 1.35
N LYS A 37 10.17 -5.22 1.94
CA LYS A 37 8.73 -4.93 1.83
C LYS A 37 8.27 -3.99 2.94
N LEU A 38 7.72 -2.85 2.55
CA LEU A 38 7.16 -1.79 3.39
C LEU A 38 5.63 -1.80 3.28
N PHE A 39 4.96 -1.62 4.42
CA PHE A 39 3.51 -1.43 4.49
C PHE A 39 3.20 0.02 4.87
N VAL A 40 2.39 0.68 4.07
CA VAL A 40 2.07 2.10 4.20
C VAL A 40 0.56 2.25 4.43
N GLY A 41 0.18 2.78 5.59
CA GLY A 41 -1.22 3.12 5.91
C GLY A 41 -1.43 4.63 5.94
N GLY A 42 -2.68 5.07 6.07
CA GLY A 42 -2.98 6.51 6.22
C GLY A 42 -2.83 7.34 4.96
N LEU A 43 -2.68 6.71 3.79
CA LEU A 43 -2.60 7.39 2.51
C LEU A 43 -3.95 7.98 2.10
N PRO A 44 -3.98 9.11 1.38
CA PRO A 44 -5.22 9.62 0.83
C PRO A 44 -5.74 8.73 -0.30
N TYR A 45 -7.07 8.70 -0.52
CA TYR A 45 -7.70 7.87 -1.57
C TYR A 45 -7.29 8.22 -3.00
N HIS A 46 -6.75 9.41 -3.22
CA HIS A 46 -6.21 9.81 -4.52
C HIS A 46 -4.78 9.29 -4.75
N THR A 47 -4.13 8.70 -3.73
CA THR A 47 -2.83 8.06 -3.90
C THR A 47 -2.99 6.83 -4.78
N THR A 48 -2.24 6.84 -5.88
CA THR A 48 -2.16 5.74 -6.83
C THR A 48 -0.84 4.99 -6.64
N ASP A 49 -0.76 3.77 -7.16
CA ASP A 49 0.49 3.01 -7.27
C ASP A 49 1.62 3.86 -7.88
N LYS A 50 1.29 4.65 -8.91
CA LYS A 50 2.24 5.55 -9.56
C LYS A 50 2.78 6.62 -8.62
N SER A 51 1.92 7.39 -7.96
CA SER A 51 2.36 8.44 -7.04
C SER A 51 3.10 7.87 -5.83
N LEU A 52 2.69 6.69 -5.35
CA LEU A 52 3.40 5.96 -4.30
C LEU A 52 4.81 5.60 -4.78
N ARG A 53 4.93 5.03 -5.97
CA ARG A 53 6.22 4.65 -6.56
C ARG A 53 7.14 5.88 -6.72
N GLU A 54 6.65 6.94 -7.36
CA GLU A 54 7.41 8.18 -7.57
C GLU A 54 7.90 8.77 -6.23
N HIS A 55 7.13 8.66 -5.15
CA HIS A 55 7.55 9.09 -3.81
C HIS A 55 8.61 8.19 -3.18
N PHE A 56 8.53 6.87 -3.35
CA PHE A 56 9.49 5.95 -2.74
C PHE A 56 10.77 5.75 -3.58
N GLU A 57 10.74 6.14 -4.86
CA GLU A 57 11.85 6.02 -5.83
C GLU A 57 13.09 6.79 -5.35
N VAL A 58 12.90 7.88 -4.61
CA VAL A 58 14.00 8.67 -4.04
C VAL A 58 14.81 7.92 -2.98
N PHE A 59 14.24 6.88 -2.36
CA PHE A 59 14.92 6.06 -1.36
C PHE A 59 15.67 4.88 -2.00
N GLY A 60 15.34 4.50 -3.23
CA GLY A 60 15.97 3.40 -3.94
C GLY A 60 15.12 2.86 -5.09
N GLU A 61 15.63 1.84 -5.76
CA GLU A 61 14.91 1.17 -6.83
C GLU A 61 13.69 0.42 -6.27
N ILE A 62 12.51 0.77 -6.77
CA ILE A 62 11.27 0.09 -6.41
C ILE A 62 11.03 -1.04 -7.38
N GLU A 63 10.87 -2.23 -6.84
CA GLU A 63 10.44 -3.38 -7.63
C GLU A 63 8.92 -3.45 -7.76
N GLU A 64 8.20 -3.23 -6.66
CA GLU A 64 6.73 -3.36 -6.66
C GLU A 64 6.10 -2.28 -5.78
N ALA A 65 5.06 -1.61 -6.27
CA ALA A 65 4.27 -0.64 -5.51
C ALA A 65 2.79 -0.87 -5.80
N VAL A 66 2.03 -1.25 -4.77
CA VAL A 66 0.60 -1.60 -4.91
C VAL A 66 -0.19 -0.86 -3.85
N VAL A 67 -1.12 -0.01 -4.29
CA VAL A 67 -2.16 0.55 -3.43
C VAL A 67 -3.31 -0.44 -3.39
N ILE A 68 -3.58 -0.99 -2.21
CA ILE A 68 -4.69 -1.90 -1.97
C ILE A 68 -5.94 -1.03 -1.78
N THR A 69 -6.50 -0.59 -2.90
CA THR A 69 -7.82 0.02 -2.90
C THR A 69 -8.84 -1.11 -2.78
N ASP A 70 -9.66 -1.05 -1.74
CA ASP A 70 -10.68 -2.06 -1.52
C ASP A 70 -11.60 -2.15 -2.74
N ARG A 71 -11.56 -3.29 -3.44
CA ARG A 71 -12.52 -3.64 -4.49
C ARG A 71 -13.78 -4.26 -3.86
N THR A 72 -14.16 -3.88 -2.63
CA THR A 72 -15.48 -4.11 -2.03
C THR A 72 -16.50 -3.16 -2.64
N THR A 73 -16.70 -3.28 -3.94
CA THR A 73 -18.05 -3.20 -4.47
C THR A 73 -18.44 -4.56 -5.03
N GLY A 74 -18.14 -5.63 -4.29
CA GLY A 74 -19.10 -6.72 -4.11
C GLY A 74 -20.24 -6.18 -3.26
N LYS A 75 -21.05 -5.31 -3.88
CA LYS A 75 -22.19 -4.63 -3.27
C LYS A 75 -23.03 -5.68 -2.56
N SER A 76 -23.30 -5.41 -1.29
CA SER A 76 -23.97 -6.24 -0.31
C SER A 76 -25.22 -6.95 -0.86
N ARG A 77 -25.47 -8.17 -0.37
CA ARG A 77 -26.65 -9.02 -0.63
C ARG A 77 -27.96 -8.45 -0.06
N ASP A 78 -28.06 -7.14 0.13
CA ASP A 78 -29.22 -6.43 0.67
C ASP A 78 -29.59 -5.31 -0.31
N MET A 79 -30.15 -5.69 -1.45
CA MET A 79 -30.98 -4.78 -2.23
C MET A 79 -32.27 -5.49 -2.63
N ASP A 80 -33.35 -4.82 -2.25
CA ASP A 80 -34.76 -5.05 -2.54
C ASP A 80 -35.46 -6.14 -1.70
N SER A 81 -36.04 -5.68 -0.58
CA SER A 81 -37.26 -6.25 -0.03
C SER A 81 -38.36 -5.21 -0.06
#